data_AF-K1STD2-F1
#
_entry.id   AF-K1STD2-F1
#
_cell.length_a   1.000
_cell.length_b   1.000
_cell.length_c   1.000
_cell.angle_alpha   90.00
_cell.angle_beta   90.00
_cell.angle_gamma   90.00
#
_symmetry.space_group_name_H-M   'P 1'
#
loop_
_entity.id
_entity.type
_entity.pdbx_description
1 polymer ?
#
loop_
_entity_poly.entity_id
_entity_poly.type
_entity_poly.pdbx_seq_one_letter_code
_entity_poly.pdbx_strand_id
1 'polypeptide(L)'
;MLESLLPEIKKDIDFVYIPANRGTKDLSWTDNSIFTRLVEQYLHEYTKNRDLLSTQVKQVANHFHTQVLSRLEKELSELNMLASEKTYEVNFDEQMDYSILLSQLGISILEKGNSFPVAEYGSGIKSLTVIALHRMLSKNNTDSIILGIEEPETNLHPQAQKRLIASILNNRQDFETQAIFATHSTVIVDALDHEDIVLVRRVNDEQRGFKSVTSQLQNNFWQCHDITDYKH
;
A
#
# COMPACT_ATOMS: atom_id res chain seq x y z
N MET A 1 -19.10 -20.76 17.79
CA MET A 1 -17.77 -20.95 18.42
C MET A 1 -16.66 -20.27 17.60
N LEU A 2 -16.55 -20.53 16.29
CA LEU A 2 -15.62 -19.79 15.41
C LEU A 2 -15.96 -18.29 15.25
N GLU A 3 -17.25 -17.93 15.15
CA GLU A 3 -17.68 -16.53 14.98
C GLU A 3 -17.36 -15.62 16.18
N SER A 4 -17.27 -16.17 17.39
CA SER A 4 -16.88 -15.40 18.60
C SER A 4 -15.38 -15.29 18.78
N LEU A 5 -14.60 -16.17 18.15
CA LEU A 5 -13.14 -16.24 18.27
C LEU A 5 -12.44 -15.30 17.28
N LEU A 6 -13.00 -15.15 16.07
CA LEU A 6 -12.43 -14.29 15.02
C LEU A 6 -12.25 -12.82 15.47
N PRO A 7 -13.20 -12.17 16.15
CA PRO A 7 -13.01 -10.81 16.66
C PRO A 7 -11.93 -10.71 17.73
N GLU A 8 -11.71 -11.76 18.53
CA GLU A 8 -10.64 -11.78 19.53
C GLU A 8 -9.27 -11.93 18.86
N ILE A 9 -9.13 -12.83 17.89
CA ILE A 9 -7.88 -12.99 17.12
C ILE A 9 -7.53 -11.70 16.37
N LYS A 10 -8.52 -11.04 15.78
CA LYS A 10 -8.33 -9.80 15.02
C LYS A 10 -7.93 -8.58 15.86
N LYS A 11 -7.96 -8.67 17.20
CA LYS A 11 -7.41 -7.62 18.06
C LYS A 11 -5.88 -7.62 18.05
N ASP A 12 -5.30 -8.81 17.96
CA ASP A 12 -3.85 -8.99 18.10
C ASP A 12 -3.17 -9.28 16.77
N ILE A 13 -3.90 -9.84 15.79
CA ILE A 13 -3.38 -10.25 14.48
C ILE A 13 -4.19 -9.63 13.34
N ASP A 14 -3.52 -8.87 12.48
CA ASP A 14 -4.09 -8.39 11.21
C ASP A 14 -3.66 -9.28 10.02
N PHE A 15 -4.56 -9.45 9.05
CA PHE A 15 -4.27 -10.16 7.80
C PHE A 15 -4.23 -9.18 6.64
N VAL A 16 -3.05 -9.05 6.03
CA VAL A 16 -2.77 -8.07 4.97
C VAL A 16 -2.76 -8.79 3.64
N TYR A 17 -3.86 -8.65 2.91
CA TYR A 17 -3.99 -9.21 1.58
C TYR A 17 -3.44 -8.26 0.51
N ILE A 18 -2.55 -8.79 -0.34
CA ILE A 18 -1.92 -8.09 -1.45
C ILE A 18 -2.27 -8.86 -2.74
N PRO A 19 -3.17 -8.33 -3.59
CA PRO A 19 -3.64 -9.02 -4.79
C PRO A 19 -2.57 -9.07 -5.88
N ALA A 20 -2.71 -9.97 -6.86
CA ALA A 20 -1.78 -10.10 -7.99
C ALA A 20 -1.78 -8.86 -8.90
N ASN A 21 -2.94 -8.23 -9.10
CA ASN A 21 -3.07 -7.04 -9.92
C ASN A 21 -2.61 -5.79 -9.16
N ARG A 22 -1.35 -5.43 -9.34
CA ARG A 22 -0.71 -4.24 -8.76
C ARG A 22 -0.27 -3.33 -9.87
N GLY A 23 -0.58 -2.04 -9.75
CA GLY A 23 -0.35 -1.11 -10.85
C GLY A 23 -0.15 0.33 -10.44
N THR A 24 -0.19 1.20 -11.44
CA THR A 24 0.02 2.64 -11.25
C THR A 24 -1.05 3.27 -10.36
N LYS A 25 -2.29 2.76 -10.38
CA LYS A 25 -3.39 3.29 -9.55
C LYS A 25 -3.08 3.22 -8.06
N ASP A 26 -2.46 2.12 -7.62
CA ASP A 26 -2.06 1.89 -6.22
C ASP A 26 -0.99 2.89 -5.75
N LEU A 27 -0.24 3.48 -6.69
CA LEU A 27 0.88 4.38 -6.47
C LEU A 27 0.54 5.86 -6.67
N SER A 28 -0.69 6.17 -7.08
CA SER A 28 -1.16 7.52 -7.35
C SER A 28 -2.18 7.98 -6.31
N TRP A 29 -2.29 9.30 -6.13
CA TRP A 29 -3.35 9.90 -5.33
C TRP A 29 -4.72 9.69 -6.01
N THR A 30 -5.40 8.61 -5.66
CA THR A 30 -6.71 8.23 -6.21
C THR A 30 -7.55 7.61 -5.11
N ASP A 31 -8.88 7.65 -5.28
CA ASP A 31 -9.81 7.16 -4.28
C ASP A 31 -9.46 5.74 -3.83
N ASN A 32 -9.20 5.60 -2.53
CA ASN A 32 -8.92 4.33 -1.86
C ASN A 32 -7.67 3.58 -2.36
N SER A 33 -6.71 4.26 -3.02
CA SER A 33 -5.41 3.65 -3.32
C SER A 33 -4.62 3.37 -2.04
N ILE A 34 -3.72 2.38 -2.08
CA ILE A 34 -2.86 2.08 -0.92
C ILE A 34 -1.97 3.28 -0.56
N PHE A 35 -1.49 4.03 -1.55
CA PHE A 35 -0.71 5.26 -1.33
C PHE A 35 -1.54 6.33 -0.61
N THR A 36 -2.76 6.62 -1.07
CA THR A 36 -3.66 7.60 -0.45
C THR A 36 -3.96 7.20 0.99
N ARG A 37 -4.39 5.95 1.22
CA ARG A 37 -4.70 5.44 2.57
C ARG A 37 -3.52 5.56 3.53
N LEU A 38 -2.31 5.26 3.06
CA LEU A 38 -1.11 5.36 3.88
C LEU A 38 -0.82 6.81 4.27
N VAL A 39 -0.84 7.72 3.32
CA VAL A 39 -0.59 9.14 3.57
C VAL A 39 -1.66 9.72 4.49
N GLU A 40 -2.93 9.40 4.26
CA GLU A 40 -4.05 9.83 5.12
C GLU A 40 -3.88 9.33 6.56
N GLN A 41 -3.48 8.08 6.76
CA GLN A 41 -3.22 7.55 8.10
C GLN A 41 -2.08 8.30 8.81
N TYR A 42 -0.99 8.58 8.10
CA TYR A 42 0.13 9.37 8.65
C TYR A 42 -0.29 10.81 8.98
N LEU A 43 -1.07 11.44 8.10
CA LEU A 43 -1.58 12.79 8.32
C LEU A 43 -2.54 12.82 9.50
N HIS A 44 -3.44 11.85 9.61
CA HIS A 44 -4.38 11.76 10.72
C HIS A 44 -3.64 11.68 12.06
N GLU A 45 -2.65 10.81 12.19
CA GLU A 45 -1.85 10.70 13.42
C GLU A 45 -1.07 12.00 13.71
N TYR A 46 -0.55 12.67 12.67
CA TYR A 46 0.16 13.94 12.84
C TYR A 46 -0.76 15.09 13.29
N THR A 47 -1.98 15.17 12.75
CA THR A 47 -2.92 16.29 13.01
C THR A 47 -3.88 16.04 14.15
N LYS A 48 -3.97 14.81 14.68
CA LYS A 48 -4.89 14.36 15.73
C LYS A 48 -4.98 15.27 16.96
N ASN A 49 -3.84 15.76 17.45
CA ASN A 49 -3.80 16.62 18.64
C ASN A 49 -3.90 18.10 18.30
N ARG A 50 -3.27 18.51 17.18
CA ARG A 50 -3.24 19.90 16.73
C ARG A 50 -2.98 19.98 15.23
N ASP A 51 -3.95 20.55 14.51
CA ASP A 51 -3.82 20.75 13.07
C ASP A 51 -3.09 22.06 12.73
N LEU A 52 -1.75 21.96 12.69
CA LEU A 52 -0.89 23.05 12.25
C LEU A 52 -0.83 23.20 10.72
N LEU A 53 -1.10 22.12 9.96
CA LEU A 53 -1.00 22.12 8.51
C LEU A 53 -2.13 22.94 7.89
N SER A 54 -3.38 22.71 8.30
CA SER A 54 -4.52 23.51 7.85
C SER A 54 -4.39 24.97 8.26
N THR A 55 -3.82 25.21 9.45
CA THR A 55 -3.53 26.58 9.91
C THR A 55 -2.57 27.30 8.96
N GLN A 56 -1.49 26.63 8.52
CA GLN A 56 -0.54 27.21 7.57
C GLN A 56 -1.17 27.45 6.19
N VAL A 57 -2.00 26.51 5.70
CA VAL A 57 -2.72 26.70 4.43
C VAL A 57 -3.64 27.92 4.49
N LYS A 58 -4.39 28.08 5.59
CA LYS A 58 -5.23 29.27 5.81
C LYS A 58 -4.41 30.55 5.88
N GLN A 59 -3.21 30.53 6.47
CA GLN A 59 -2.31 31.69 6.48
C GLN A 59 -1.82 32.06 5.07
N VAL A 60 -1.45 31.08 4.26
CA VAL A 60 -1.04 31.30 2.87
C VAL A 60 -2.21 31.85 2.05
N ALA A 61 -3.42 31.32 2.24
CA ALA A 61 -4.62 31.82 1.57
C ALA A 61 -4.95 33.26 1.98
N ASN A 62 -4.86 33.60 3.26
CA ASN A 62 -5.02 34.98 3.72
C ASN A 62 -3.97 35.91 3.10
N HIS A 63 -2.71 35.45 3.02
CA HIS A 63 -1.66 36.22 2.36
C HIS A 63 -2.00 36.45 0.87
N PHE A 64 -2.41 35.41 0.15
CA PHE A 64 -2.84 35.51 -1.24
C PHE A 64 -4.01 36.49 -1.41
N HIS A 65 -5.01 36.41 -0.55
CA HIS A 65 -6.15 37.31 -0.57
C HIS A 65 -5.70 38.78 -0.39
N THR A 66 -4.85 39.05 0.61
CA THR A 66 -4.36 40.42 0.84
C THR A 66 -3.49 40.96 -0.30
N GLN A 67 -2.68 40.13 -0.95
CA GLN A 67 -1.76 40.57 -2.00
C GLN A 67 -2.41 40.68 -3.38
N VAL A 68 -3.37 39.80 -3.69
CA VAL A 68 -3.92 39.64 -5.05
C VAL A 68 -5.40 40.02 -5.10
N LEU A 69 -6.20 39.45 -4.21
CA LEU A 69 -7.67 39.57 -4.28
C LEU A 69 -8.15 40.95 -3.85
N SER A 70 -7.52 41.57 -2.85
CA SER A 70 -7.87 42.92 -2.38
C SER A 70 -7.81 43.98 -3.50
N ARG A 71 -6.85 43.84 -4.42
CA ARG A 71 -6.73 44.73 -5.59
C ARG A 71 -7.87 44.49 -6.58
N LEU A 72 -8.20 43.23 -6.83
CA LEU A 72 -9.32 42.86 -7.71
C LEU A 72 -10.64 43.38 -7.16
N GLU A 73 -10.89 43.23 -5.86
CA GLU A 73 -12.09 43.74 -5.18
C GLU A 73 -12.23 45.26 -5.33
N LYS A 74 -11.11 45.98 -5.19
CA LYS A 74 -11.09 47.43 -5.40
C LYS A 74 -11.42 47.80 -6.84
N GLU A 75 -10.76 47.17 -7.82
CA GLU A 75 -11.00 47.43 -9.25
C GLU A 75 -12.46 47.09 -9.64
N LEU A 76 -13.03 45.99 -9.13
CA LEU A 76 -14.44 45.63 -9.34
C LEU A 76 -15.39 46.66 -8.72
N SER A 77 -15.06 47.16 -7.53
CA SER A 77 -15.86 48.18 -6.86
C SER A 77 -15.84 49.51 -7.62
N GLU A 78 -14.71 49.88 -8.23
CA GLU A 78 -14.58 51.08 -9.07
C GLU A 78 -15.34 50.97 -10.40
N LEU A 79 -15.43 49.77 -10.97
CA LEU A 79 -16.17 49.50 -12.21
C LEU A 79 -17.66 49.25 -11.99
N ASN A 80 -18.12 49.26 -10.73
CA ASN A 80 -19.51 48.97 -10.41
C ASN A 80 -20.44 50.09 -10.93
N MET A 81 -21.30 49.74 -11.89
CA MET A 81 -22.29 50.65 -12.48
C MET A 81 -23.50 50.90 -11.58
N LEU A 82 -23.66 50.14 -10.49
CA LEU A 82 -24.71 50.31 -9.48
C LEU A 82 -24.13 51.06 -8.27
N ALA A 83 -24.54 52.31 -8.09
CA ALA A 83 -23.93 53.20 -7.10
C ALA A 83 -24.10 52.76 -5.62
N SER A 84 -22.96 52.79 -4.92
CA SER A 84 -22.68 53.22 -3.53
C SER A 84 -22.86 52.32 -2.31
N GLU A 85 -23.51 51.16 -2.35
CA GLU A 85 -23.67 50.36 -1.11
C GLU A 85 -23.12 48.93 -1.15
N LYS A 86 -22.70 48.42 -2.31
CA LYS A 86 -22.23 47.03 -2.43
C LYS A 86 -20.73 46.96 -2.63
N THR A 87 -20.06 46.35 -1.66
CA THR A 87 -18.66 45.94 -1.74
C THR A 87 -18.56 44.54 -2.32
N TYR A 88 -17.56 44.31 -3.16
CA TYR A 88 -17.22 42.97 -3.64
C TYR A 88 -16.18 42.35 -2.72
N GLU A 89 -16.35 41.06 -2.43
CA GLU A 89 -15.42 40.27 -1.63
C GLU A 89 -15.20 38.92 -2.32
N VAL A 90 -13.94 38.50 -2.42
CA VAL A 90 -13.53 37.24 -3.04
C VAL A 90 -12.88 36.38 -1.99
N ASN A 91 -13.60 35.34 -1.55
CA ASN A 91 -13.17 34.49 -0.44
C ASN A 91 -12.76 33.09 -0.89
N PHE A 92 -11.83 32.51 -0.12
CA PHE A 92 -11.58 31.07 -0.14
C PHE A 92 -12.68 30.33 0.62
N ASP A 93 -12.84 29.04 0.33
CA ASP A 93 -13.76 28.17 1.08
C ASP A 93 -13.35 28.12 2.57
N GLU A 94 -14.30 28.29 3.48
CA GLU A 94 -14.07 28.23 4.93
C GLU A 94 -13.60 26.83 5.40
N GLN A 95 -14.01 25.80 4.66
CA GLN A 95 -13.64 24.40 4.92
C GLN A 95 -12.27 24.03 4.36
N MET A 96 -11.59 24.95 3.66
CA MET A 96 -10.26 24.70 3.10
C MET A 96 -9.27 24.28 4.19
N ASP A 97 -8.56 23.20 3.91
CA ASP A 97 -7.58 22.58 4.78
C ASP A 97 -6.36 22.11 3.96
N TYR A 98 -5.46 21.33 4.57
CA TYR A 98 -4.29 20.79 3.88
C TYR A 98 -4.62 19.80 2.74
N SER A 99 -5.86 19.31 2.63
CA SER A 99 -6.25 18.30 1.64
C SER A 99 -6.04 18.78 0.19
N ILE A 100 -6.13 20.10 -0.04
CA ILE A 100 -5.90 20.71 -1.36
C ILE A 100 -4.53 20.36 -1.96
N LEU A 101 -3.53 20.13 -1.09
CA LEU A 101 -2.16 19.80 -1.50
C LEU A 101 -2.00 18.31 -1.83
N LEU A 102 -2.86 17.46 -1.29
CA LEU A 102 -2.68 16.01 -1.36
C LEU A 102 -2.90 15.47 -2.77
N SER A 103 -3.78 16.12 -3.54
CA SER A 103 -4.01 15.81 -4.96
C SER A 103 -2.75 15.91 -5.84
N GLN A 104 -1.70 16.60 -5.37
CA GLN A 104 -0.45 16.79 -6.08
C GLN A 104 0.64 15.77 -5.66
N LEU A 105 0.32 14.85 -4.75
CA LEU A 105 1.30 13.89 -4.25
C LEU A 105 1.50 12.74 -5.23
N GLY A 106 2.76 12.33 -5.35
CA GLY A 106 3.18 11.13 -6.05
C GLY A 106 4.41 10.54 -5.36
N ILE A 107 4.65 9.26 -5.59
CA ILE A 107 5.84 8.57 -5.09
C ILE A 107 6.91 8.50 -6.18
N SER A 108 8.13 8.89 -5.82
CA SER A 108 9.30 8.88 -6.69
C SER A 108 10.48 8.16 -6.03
N ILE A 109 11.34 7.56 -6.83
CA ILE A 109 12.61 6.99 -6.40
C ILE A 109 13.73 7.97 -6.74
N LEU A 110 14.62 8.22 -5.77
CA LEU A 110 15.78 9.07 -5.95
C LEU A 110 16.98 8.22 -6.40
N GLU A 111 17.47 8.44 -7.62
CA GLU A 111 18.64 7.77 -8.18
C GLU A 111 19.69 8.77 -8.62
N LYS A 112 20.88 8.70 -8.02
CA LYS A 112 22.04 9.55 -8.38
C LYS A 112 21.71 11.05 -8.45
N GLY A 113 20.84 11.52 -7.56
CA GLY A 113 20.40 12.92 -7.50
C GLY A 113 19.21 13.29 -8.38
N ASN A 114 18.67 12.34 -9.17
CA ASN A 114 17.48 12.55 -9.99
C ASN A 114 16.27 11.86 -9.34
N SER A 115 15.11 12.52 -9.37
CA SER A 115 13.84 11.99 -8.85
C SER A 115 12.98 11.50 -10.00
N PHE A 116 12.62 10.22 -9.99
CA PHE A 116 11.81 9.60 -11.04
C PHE A 116 10.52 9.02 -10.44
N PRO A 117 9.34 9.36 -10.98
CA PRO A 117 8.07 8.80 -10.50
C PRO A 117 8.07 7.27 -10.61
N VAL A 118 7.65 6.56 -9.55
CA VAL A 118 7.52 5.09 -9.58
C VAL A 118 6.57 4.63 -10.69
N ALA A 119 5.59 5.47 -11.04
CA ALA A 119 4.67 5.28 -12.15
C ALA A 119 5.37 5.08 -13.52
N GLU A 120 6.61 5.56 -13.68
CA GLU A 120 7.39 5.42 -14.91
C GLU A 120 8.27 4.17 -14.92
N TYR A 121 8.47 3.51 -13.78
CA TYR A 121 9.26 2.29 -13.71
C TYR A 121 8.54 1.07 -14.28
N GLY A 122 9.31 0.01 -14.54
CA GLY A 122 8.79 -1.30 -14.92
C GLY A 122 7.83 -1.87 -13.86
N SER A 123 6.91 -2.72 -14.30
CA SER A 123 5.87 -3.32 -13.47
C SER A 123 6.40 -4.09 -12.25
N GLY A 124 7.61 -4.65 -12.33
CA GLY A 124 8.28 -5.26 -11.18
C GLY A 124 8.56 -4.28 -10.02
N ILE A 125 9.12 -3.11 -10.31
CA ILE A 125 9.40 -2.08 -9.28
C ILE A 125 8.10 -1.51 -8.71
N LYS A 126 7.09 -1.30 -9.57
CA LYS A 126 5.75 -0.90 -9.14
C LYS A 126 5.16 -1.90 -8.15
N SER A 127 5.17 -3.19 -8.51
CA SER A 127 4.70 -4.30 -7.68
C SER A 127 5.39 -4.34 -6.32
N LEU A 128 6.73 -4.25 -6.29
CA LEU A 128 7.51 -4.22 -5.06
C LEU A 128 7.20 -3.00 -4.19
N THR A 129 6.99 -1.84 -4.81
CA THR A 129 6.61 -0.61 -4.10
C THR A 129 5.22 -0.74 -3.48
N VAL A 130 4.24 -1.29 -4.21
CA VAL A 130 2.90 -1.57 -3.68
C VAL A 130 2.98 -2.53 -2.49
N ILE A 131 3.77 -3.60 -2.58
CA ILE A 131 4.00 -4.52 -1.45
C ILE A 131 4.57 -3.77 -0.25
N ALA A 132 5.55 -2.89 -0.45
CA ALA A 132 6.13 -2.09 0.63
C ALA A 132 5.12 -1.13 1.28
N LEU A 133 4.24 -0.51 0.48
CA LEU A 133 3.17 0.36 0.99
C LEU A 133 2.17 -0.41 1.86
N HIS A 134 1.77 -1.63 1.44
CA HIS A 134 0.93 -2.50 2.27
C HIS A 134 1.59 -2.88 3.59
N ARG A 135 2.86 -3.28 3.56
CA ARG A 135 3.64 -3.60 4.77
C ARG A 135 3.69 -2.41 5.72
N MET A 136 3.90 -1.20 5.19
CA MET A 136 3.95 0.02 6.00
C MET A 136 2.59 0.39 6.59
N LEU A 137 1.51 0.27 5.82
CA LEU A 137 0.16 0.59 6.30
C LEU A 137 -0.21 -0.29 7.51
N SER A 138 0.09 -1.58 7.41
CA SER A 138 -0.32 -2.55 8.44
C SER A 138 0.49 -2.46 9.72
N LYS A 139 1.74 -1.97 9.66
CA LYS A 139 2.57 -1.69 10.85
C LYS A 139 1.86 -0.81 11.89
N ASN A 140 1.03 0.11 11.45
CA ASN A 140 0.39 1.09 12.31
C ASN A 140 -0.93 0.60 12.94
N ASN A 141 -1.41 -0.59 12.55
CA ASN A 141 -2.72 -1.10 12.99
C ASN A 141 -2.61 -2.13 14.12
N THR A 142 -1.60 -3.00 14.08
CA THR A 142 -1.43 -4.12 15.05
C THR A 142 0.04 -4.47 15.22
N ASP A 143 0.37 -5.07 16.37
CA ASP A 143 1.73 -5.55 16.67
C ASP A 143 2.11 -6.82 15.89
N SER A 144 1.15 -7.55 15.33
CA SER A 144 1.39 -8.78 14.57
C SER A 144 0.57 -8.84 13.29
N ILE A 145 1.25 -9.04 12.16
CA ILE A 145 0.63 -9.14 10.84
C ILE A 145 0.96 -10.46 10.16
N ILE A 146 -0.03 -10.97 9.42
CA ILE A 146 0.13 -12.06 8.46
C ILE A 146 0.01 -11.46 7.06
N LEU A 147 1.08 -11.55 6.27
CA LEU A 147 1.09 -11.09 4.88
C LEU A 147 0.56 -12.19 3.96
N GLY A 148 -0.47 -11.92 3.18
CA GLY A 148 -0.94 -12.80 2.09
C GLY A 148 -0.66 -12.15 0.75
N ILE A 149 0.24 -12.69 -0.07
CA ILE A 149 0.61 -12.11 -1.37
C ILE A 149 0.28 -13.09 -2.50
N GLU A 150 -0.48 -12.62 -3.47
CA GLU A 150 -0.72 -13.36 -4.71
C GLU A 150 0.29 -12.99 -5.79
N GLU A 151 0.79 -14.02 -6.47
CA GLU A 151 1.78 -13.93 -7.55
C GLU A 151 2.87 -12.88 -7.26
N PRO A 152 3.66 -13.05 -6.17
CA PRO A 152 4.75 -12.13 -5.87
C PRO A 152 5.78 -12.04 -7.03
N GLU A 153 5.83 -13.04 -7.91
CA GLU A 153 6.70 -13.09 -9.08
C GLU A 153 6.27 -12.21 -10.26
N THR A 154 5.04 -11.71 -10.32
CA THR A 154 4.49 -11.08 -11.53
C THR A 154 5.40 -9.92 -11.98
N ASN A 155 5.87 -9.99 -13.24
CA ASN A 155 6.78 -9.03 -13.86
C ASN A 155 8.17 -8.88 -13.21
N LEU A 156 8.59 -9.82 -12.35
CA LEU A 156 9.95 -9.87 -11.80
C LEU A 156 10.80 -10.88 -12.57
N HIS A 157 12.02 -10.48 -12.92
CA HIS A 157 13.02 -11.40 -13.45
C HIS A 157 13.43 -12.42 -12.36
N PRO A 158 13.80 -13.68 -12.69
CA PRO A 158 14.15 -14.72 -11.71
C PRO A 158 15.05 -14.28 -10.56
N GLN A 159 16.09 -13.50 -10.82
CA GLN A 159 16.99 -12.99 -9.78
C GLN A 159 16.28 -12.05 -8.79
N ALA A 160 15.33 -11.22 -9.27
CA ALA A 160 14.53 -10.36 -8.42
C ALA A 160 13.52 -11.16 -7.58
N GLN A 161 12.97 -12.25 -8.12
CA GLN A 161 12.12 -13.17 -7.36
C GLN A 161 12.89 -13.81 -6.19
N LYS A 162 14.10 -14.33 -6.44
CA LYS A 162 14.98 -14.87 -5.38
C LYS A 162 15.29 -13.82 -4.31
N ARG A 163 15.56 -12.57 -4.71
CA ARG A 163 15.80 -11.46 -3.77
C ARG A 163 14.56 -11.10 -2.94
N LEU A 164 13.38 -11.12 -3.56
CA LEU A 164 12.12 -10.88 -2.86
C LEU A 164 11.89 -11.93 -1.78
N ILE A 165 11.98 -13.21 -2.12
CA ILE A 165 11.82 -14.32 -1.17
C ILE A 165 12.87 -14.26 -0.06
N ALA A 166 14.15 -14.08 -0.42
CA ALA A 166 15.21 -13.91 0.56
C ALA A 166 14.98 -12.73 1.50
N SER A 167 14.41 -11.62 1.00
CA SER A 167 14.06 -10.48 1.84
C SER A 167 12.90 -10.77 2.78
N ILE A 168 11.93 -11.60 2.38
CA ILE A 168 10.80 -11.92 3.26
C ILE A 168 11.20 -12.96 4.31
N LEU A 169 12.09 -13.89 3.97
CA LEU A 169 12.62 -14.87 4.92
C LEU A 169 13.61 -14.25 5.90
N ASN A 170 14.60 -13.50 5.40
CA ASN A 170 15.74 -13.04 6.20
C ASN A 170 15.60 -11.62 6.76
N ASN A 171 14.80 -10.76 6.11
CA ASN A 171 14.61 -9.36 6.51
C ASN A 171 13.15 -9.09 6.92
N ARG A 172 12.50 -10.12 7.46
CA ARG A 172 11.16 -10.01 8.03
C ARG A 172 11.19 -9.00 9.17
N GLN A 173 10.20 -8.12 9.22
CA GLN A 173 10.08 -7.16 10.32
C GLN A 173 9.55 -7.85 11.57
N ASP A 174 9.83 -7.30 12.76
CA ASP A 174 9.40 -7.91 14.03
C ASP A 174 7.88 -8.06 14.13
N PHE A 175 7.13 -7.12 13.53
CA PHE A 175 5.67 -7.15 13.48
C PHE A 175 5.12 -8.11 12.41
N GLU A 176 5.96 -8.60 11.48
CA GLU A 176 5.55 -9.57 10.47
C GLU A 176 5.72 -10.99 11.03
N THR A 177 4.61 -11.61 11.44
CA THR A 177 4.64 -12.93 12.09
C THR A 177 4.75 -14.05 11.06
N GLN A 178 4.01 -13.94 9.95
CA GLN A 178 3.97 -14.95 8.91
C GLN A 178 3.75 -14.31 7.54
N ALA A 179 4.28 -14.92 6.49
CA ALA A 179 3.97 -14.59 5.11
C ALA A 179 3.48 -15.83 4.37
N ILE A 180 2.41 -15.69 3.60
CA ILE A 180 1.75 -16.72 2.80
C ILE A 180 1.74 -16.23 1.37
N PHE A 181 2.21 -17.06 0.45
CA PHE A 181 2.28 -16.73 -0.97
C PHE A 181 1.48 -17.72 -1.80
N ALA A 182 0.77 -17.22 -2.79
CA ALA A 182 0.30 -18.04 -3.90
C ALA A 182 1.19 -17.76 -5.11
N THR A 183 1.86 -18.79 -5.63
CA THR A 183 2.84 -18.64 -6.72
C THR A 183 2.73 -19.78 -7.72
N HIS A 184 2.98 -19.46 -9.00
CA HIS A 184 3.21 -20.41 -10.07
C HIS A 184 4.70 -20.48 -10.46
N SER A 185 5.55 -19.68 -9.82
CA SER A 185 6.97 -19.61 -10.13
C SER A 185 7.75 -20.78 -9.54
N THR A 186 8.32 -21.60 -10.42
CA THR A 186 9.29 -22.63 -10.03
C THR A 186 10.55 -22.05 -9.39
N VAL A 187 10.91 -20.79 -9.69
CA VAL A 187 12.06 -20.10 -9.11
C VAL A 187 11.82 -19.76 -7.64
N ILE A 188 10.58 -19.44 -7.27
CA ILE A 188 10.19 -19.21 -5.87
C ILE A 188 10.12 -20.54 -5.12
N VAL A 189 9.52 -21.57 -5.72
CA VAL A 189 9.47 -22.93 -5.17
C VAL A 189 10.87 -23.48 -4.90
N ASP A 190 11.82 -23.25 -5.81
CA ASP A 190 13.25 -23.62 -5.68
C ASP A 190 13.98 -22.84 -4.57
N ALA A 191 13.44 -21.71 -4.12
CA ALA A 191 14.05 -20.87 -3.09
C ALA A 191 13.47 -21.11 -1.68
N LEU A 192 12.51 -22.02 -1.54
CA LEU A 192 11.82 -22.33 -0.28
C LEU A 192 12.15 -23.76 0.17
N ASP A 193 12.11 -24.00 1.48
CA ASP A 193 12.21 -25.34 2.02
C ASP A 193 10.92 -26.14 1.71
N HIS A 194 11.05 -27.45 1.51
CA HIS A 194 9.92 -28.34 1.24
C HIS A 194 8.80 -28.27 2.30
N GLU A 195 9.16 -27.92 3.54
CA GLU A 195 8.24 -27.73 4.65
C GLU A 195 7.42 -26.44 4.52
N ASP A 196 7.87 -25.46 3.74
CA ASP A 196 7.16 -24.20 3.51
C ASP A 196 6.23 -24.26 2.29
N ILE A 197 6.21 -25.40 1.57
CA ILE A 197 5.52 -25.54 0.29
C ILE A 197 4.25 -26.38 0.45
N VAL A 198 3.10 -25.75 0.28
CA VAL A 198 1.80 -26.42 0.17
C VAL A 198 1.39 -26.50 -1.29
N LEU A 199 1.34 -27.72 -1.83
CA LEU A 199 0.88 -27.95 -3.19
C LEU A 199 -0.64 -28.05 -3.23
N VAL A 200 -1.28 -27.20 -4.04
CA VAL A 200 -2.73 -27.21 -4.27
C VAL A 200 -3.02 -27.79 -5.65
N ARG A 201 -3.87 -28.82 -5.73
CA ARG A 201 -4.27 -29.45 -6.99
C ARG A 201 -5.79 -29.48 -7.15
N ARG A 202 -6.25 -29.23 -8.37
CA ARG A 202 -7.65 -29.44 -8.77
C ARG A 202 -7.88 -30.93 -9.06
N VAL A 203 -8.87 -31.53 -8.41
CA VAL A 203 -9.29 -32.92 -8.59
C VAL A 203 -10.77 -32.93 -8.96
N ASN A 204 -11.16 -33.87 -9.82
CA ASN A 204 -12.57 -34.02 -10.20
C ASN A 204 -13.41 -34.41 -8.97
N ASP A 205 -14.60 -33.83 -8.86
CA ASP A 205 -15.53 -34.11 -7.77
C ASP A 205 -16.91 -34.37 -8.38
N GLU A 206 -17.46 -35.56 -8.15
CA GLU A 206 -18.71 -36.00 -8.79
C GLU A 206 -19.92 -35.13 -8.45
N GLN A 207 -19.89 -34.42 -7.31
CA GLN A 207 -21.00 -33.57 -6.88
C GLN A 207 -20.82 -32.10 -7.27
N ARG A 208 -19.58 -31.58 -7.24
CA ARG A 208 -19.29 -30.15 -7.45
C ARG A 208 -18.53 -29.86 -8.75
N GLY A 209 -18.28 -30.88 -9.57
CA GLY A 209 -17.45 -30.82 -10.77
C GLY A 209 -15.94 -30.81 -10.45
N PHE A 210 -15.50 -30.11 -9.40
CA PHE A 210 -14.12 -30.22 -8.91
C PHE A 210 -13.99 -29.83 -7.43
N LYS A 211 -12.89 -30.27 -6.82
CA LYS A 211 -12.42 -29.83 -5.50
C LYS A 211 -10.92 -29.54 -5.55
N SER A 212 -10.45 -28.70 -4.63
CA SER A 212 -9.03 -28.50 -4.40
C SER A 212 -8.56 -29.42 -3.29
N VAL A 213 -7.48 -30.16 -3.55
CA VAL A 213 -6.77 -30.96 -2.53
C VAL A 213 -5.42 -30.33 -2.27
N THR A 214 -4.99 -30.34 -1.01
CA THR A 214 -3.69 -29.82 -0.59
C THR A 214 -2.80 -30.97 -0.14
N SER A 215 -1.50 -30.85 -0.43
CA SER A 215 -0.47 -31.79 0.05
C SER A 215 0.80 -31.01 0.38
N GLN A 216 1.43 -31.36 1.49
CA GLN A 216 2.68 -30.78 1.97
C GLN A 216 3.59 -31.92 2.40
N LEU A 217 4.88 -31.82 2.09
CA LEU A 217 5.85 -32.82 2.53
C LEU A 217 6.14 -32.60 4.01
N GLN A 218 6.19 -33.70 4.78
CA GLN A 218 6.55 -33.63 6.20
C GLN A 218 8.07 -33.46 6.36
N ASN A 219 8.47 -32.87 7.48
CA ASN A 219 9.88 -32.63 7.82
C ASN A 219 10.75 -33.90 7.81
N ASN A 220 10.14 -35.05 8.11
CA ASN A 220 10.80 -36.36 8.12
C ASN A 220 10.70 -37.09 6.77
N PHE A 221 10.19 -36.45 5.70
CA PHE A 221 9.96 -37.10 4.40
C PHE A 221 11.20 -37.83 3.89
N TRP A 222 12.36 -37.15 3.90
CA TRP A 222 13.62 -37.73 3.42
C TRP A 222 14.06 -38.94 4.25
N GLN A 223 13.85 -38.89 5.57
CA GLN A 223 14.16 -40.00 6.49
C GLN A 223 13.21 -41.18 6.31
N CYS A 224 11.92 -40.93 6.11
CA CYS A 224 10.91 -41.97 5.93
C CYS A 224 11.03 -42.70 4.58
N HIS A 225 11.72 -42.10 3.60
CA HIS A 225 11.87 -42.64 2.25
C HIS A 225 13.31 -43.04 1.90
N ASP A 226 14.23 -43.06 2.87
CA ASP A 226 15.66 -43.37 2.68
C ASP A 226 16.33 -42.57 1.54
N ILE A 227 15.93 -41.31 1.38
CA ILE A 227 16.47 -40.40 0.37
C ILE A 227 17.59 -39.57 1.01
N THR A 228 18.84 -39.89 0.69
CA THR A 228 20.03 -39.26 1.31
C THR A 228 20.55 -38.03 0.57
N ASP A 229 20.11 -37.76 -0.65
CA ASP A 229 20.68 -36.72 -1.50
C ASP A 229 19.64 -35.67 -1.92
N TYR A 230 19.86 -34.42 -1.48
CA TYR A 230 20.21 -33.29 -2.34
C TYR A 230 20.77 -32.17 -1.46
N LYS A 231 22.10 -32.19 -1.24
CA LYS A 231 22.85 -31.01 -0.82
C LYS A 231 23.22 -30.23 -2.07
N HIS A 232 22.50 -29.15 -2.37
CA HIS A 232 23.02 -28.04 -3.17
C HIS A 232 22.48 -26.72 -2.64
#